data_AF-A0A7C9M4N8-F1
#
_entry.id   AF-A0A7C9M4N8-F1
#
_cell.length_a   1.000
_cell.length_b   1.000
_cell.length_c   1.000
_cell.angle_alpha   90.00
_cell.angle_beta   90.00
_cell.angle_gamma   90.00
#
_symmetry.space_group_name_H-M   'P 1'
#
loop_
_entity.id
_entity.type
_entity.pdbx_description
1 polymer ?
#
loop_
_entity_poly.entity_id
_entity_poly.type
_entity_poly.pdbx_seq_one_letter_code
_entity_poly.pdbx_strand_id
1 'polypeptide(L)'
;MPWPAVGELVTLYRPTGLQELRLVAQSGWRIWPPRLPDQPIFYPVLNFDYAEEIARDWNAKRNDPPVGFVTAFDVRAEEATRYEIQVVGAQAQHQELWVPAEELDHFNAAIAGPIRVLAHYAGAGYTEPINPDTHLPADF
;
A
#
# COMPACT_ATOMS: atom_id res chain seq x y z
N MET A 1 -18.13 -6.33 4.26
CA MET A 1 -18.02 -6.67 5.71
C MET A 1 -18.12 -5.38 6.54
N PRO A 2 -18.83 -5.36 7.69
CA PRO A 2 -18.89 -4.15 8.51
C PRO A 2 -17.53 -3.83 9.15
N TRP A 3 -17.26 -2.54 9.33
CA TRP A 3 -16.09 -2.09 10.08
C TRP A 3 -16.20 -2.51 11.56
N PRO A 4 -15.09 -2.97 12.19
CA PRO A 4 -15.02 -3.04 13.64
C PRO A 4 -15.05 -1.63 14.25
N ALA A 5 -15.19 -1.55 15.58
CA ALA A 5 -14.98 -0.28 16.27
C ALA A 5 -13.53 0.21 16.02
N VAL A 6 -13.40 1.43 15.49
CA VAL A 6 -12.13 2.06 15.14
C VAL A 6 -11.92 3.34 15.96
N GLY A 7 -10.67 3.74 16.14
CA GLY A 7 -10.31 5.01 16.76
C GLY A 7 -10.48 6.20 15.79
N GLU A 8 -9.77 7.29 16.05
CA GLU A 8 -9.75 8.46 15.15
C GLU A 8 -9.03 8.16 13.82
N LEU A 9 -8.02 7.29 13.86
CA LEU A 9 -7.24 6.86 12.70
C LEU A 9 -7.34 5.35 12.52
N VAL A 10 -7.25 4.92 11.26
CA VAL A 10 -7.10 3.52 10.84
C VAL A 10 -5.79 3.38 10.10
N THR A 11 -4.96 2.42 10.50
CA THR A 11 -3.77 2.04 9.73
C THR A 11 -4.18 1.11 8.61
N LEU A 12 -3.84 1.50 7.38
CA LEU A 12 -3.97 0.69 6.19
C LEU A 12 -2.59 0.36 5.64
N TYR A 13 -2.52 -0.69 4.85
CA TYR A 13 -1.30 -1.16 4.24
C TYR A 13 -1.43 -1.14 2.73
N ARG A 14 -0.30 -1.01 2.03
CA ARG A 14 -0.27 -1.20 0.59
C ARG A 14 1.02 -1.89 0.18
N PRO A 15 0.92 -3.07 -0.47
CA PRO A 15 2.05 -3.64 -1.18
C PRO A 15 2.34 -2.81 -2.43
N THR A 16 3.61 -2.54 -2.72
CA THR A 16 3.99 -1.71 -3.86
C THR A 16 5.29 -2.17 -4.50
N GLY A 17 5.48 -1.77 -5.76
CA GLY A 17 6.73 -1.94 -6.50
C GLY A 17 7.61 -0.70 -6.44
N LEU A 18 8.82 -0.80 -6.99
CA LEU A 18 9.81 0.28 -6.92
C LEU A 18 9.31 1.59 -7.57
N GLN A 19 8.65 1.53 -8.72
CA GLN A 19 8.22 2.75 -9.43
C GLN A 19 7.16 3.52 -8.64
N GLU A 20 6.12 2.83 -8.14
CA GLU A 20 5.07 3.46 -7.35
C GLU A 20 5.63 3.98 -6.01
N LEU A 21 6.56 3.25 -5.37
CA LEU A 21 7.25 3.73 -4.18
C LEU A 21 8.05 5.02 -4.43
N ARG A 22 8.71 5.16 -5.58
CA ARG A 22 9.41 6.40 -5.96
C ARG A 22 8.45 7.57 -6.13
N LEU A 23 7.26 7.34 -6.68
CA LEU A 23 6.23 8.39 -6.79
C LEU A 23 5.74 8.84 -5.41
N VAL A 24 5.60 7.91 -4.46
CA VAL A 24 5.29 8.24 -3.06
C VAL A 24 6.43 9.03 -2.42
N ALA A 25 7.69 8.66 -2.67
CA ALA A 25 8.84 9.42 -2.16
C ALA A 25 8.89 10.85 -2.73
N GLN A 26 8.65 11.01 -4.04
CA GLN A 26 8.58 12.32 -4.71
C GLN A 26 7.46 13.21 -4.16
N SER A 27 6.38 12.62 -3.64
CA SER A 27 5.30 13.35 -2.99
C SER A 27 5.61 13.75 -1.54
N GLY A 28 6.82 13.47 -1.06
CA GLY A 28 7.23 13.69 0.33
C GLY A 28 6.59 12.70 1.30
N TRP A 29 6.28 11.48 0.82
CA TRP A 29 5.66 10.41 1.60
C TRP A 29 4.26 10.77 2.13
N ARG A 30 3.49 11.59 1.39
CA ARG A 30 2.18 12.07 1.86
C ARG A 30 0.99 11.48 1.11
N ILE A 31 1.18 11.15 -0.16
CA ILE A 31 0.08 10.76 -1.03
C ILE A 31 0.47 9.61 -1.95
N TRP A 32 -0.53 8.81 -2.32
CA TRP A 32 -0.45 7.83 -3.38
C TRP A 32 -0.63 8.49 -4.74
N PRO A 33 0.12 8.08 -5.78
CA PRO A 33 -0.01 8.66 -7.11
C PRO A 33 -1.37 8.33 -7.75
N PRO A 34 -1.87 9.18 -8.67
CA PRO A 34 -3.08 8.90 -9.44
C PRO A 34 -3.03 7.53 -10.11
N ARG A 35 -4.18 6.86 -10.20
CA ARG A 35 -4.30 5.59 -10.91
C ARG A 35 -4.17 5.81 -12.41
N LEU A 36 -3.68 4.80 -13.12
CA LEU A 36 -3.73 4.79 -14.58
C LEU A 36 -5.20 4.68 -15.06
N PRO A 37 -5.55 5.14 -16.27
CA PRO A 37 -6.93 5.11 -16.76
C PRO A 37 -7.58 3.71 -16.77
N ASP A 38 -6.78 2.65 -16.88
CA ASP A 38 -7.20 1.25 -16.85
C ASP A 38 -7.34 0.67 -15.43
N GLN A 39 -7.01 1.45 -14.40
CA GLN A 39 -7.03 1.05 -13.00
C GLN A 39 -8.18 1.80 -12.29
N PRO A 40 -9.41 1.26 -12.30
CA PRO A 40 -10.60 1.97 -11.82
C PRO A 40 -10.62 2.20 -10.32
N ILE A 41 -9.75 1.50 -9.57
CA ILE A 41 -9.71 1.57 -8.11
C ILE A 41 -8.27 1.69 -7.59
N PHE A 42 -8.16 2.40 -6.48
CA PHE A 42 -7.07 2.29 -5.52
C PHE A 42 -7.51 1.34 -4.40
N TYR A 43 -6.68 0.34 -4.10
CA TYR A 43 -7.01 -0.67 -3.10
C TYR A 43 -5.88 -0.81 -2.07
N PRO A 44 -6.07 -0.24 -0.86
CA PRO A 44 -5.25 -0.57 0.29
C PRO A 44 -5.84 -1.76 1.03
N VAL A 45 -4.99 -2.50 1.72
CA VAL A 45 -5.35 -3.69 2.50
C VAL A 45 -5.37 -3.38 3.99
N LEU A 46 -6.12 -4.16 4.76
CA LEU A 46 -6.38 -3.87 6.18
C LEU A 46 -5.34 -4.47 7.14
N ASN A 47 -4.45 -5.33 6.67
CA ASN A 47 -3.46 -5.99 7.54
C ASN A 47 -2.11 -6.20 6.86
N PHE A 48 -1.09 -6.26 7.70
CA PHE A 48 0.30 -6.45 7.27
C PHE A 48 0.49 -7.78 6.55
N ASP A 49 -0.03 -8.89 7.10
CA ASP A 49 0.20 -10.24 6.57
C ASP A 49 -0.25 -10.37 5.11
N TYR A 50 -1.39 -9.78 4.77
CA TYR A 50 -1.88 -9.77 3.39
C TYR A 50 -1.02 -8.87 2.48
N ALA A 51 -0.58 -7.71 2.97
CA ALA A 51 0.36 -6.86 2.22
C ALA A 51 1.70 -7.57 2.01
N GLU A 52 2.22 -8.27 3.02
CA GLU A 52 3.44 -9.08 2.93
C GLU A 52 3.29 -10.18 1.89
N GLU A 53 2.18 -10.91 1.90
CA GLU A 53 1.91 -11.97 0.93
C GLU A 53 1.98 -11.42 -0.49
N ILE A 54 1.30 -10.30 -0.79
CA ILE A 54 1.33 -9.69 -2.11
C ILE A 54 2.75 -9.19 -2.46
N ALA A 55 3.42 -8.49 -1.53
CA ALA A 55 4.74 -7.93 -1.77
C ALA A 55 5.77 -9.03 -2.09
N ARG A 56 5.78 -10.11 -1.30
CA ARG A 56 6.71 -11.23 -1.43
C ARG A 56 6.36 -12.16 -2.58
N ASP A 57 5.09 -12.54 -2.71
CA ASP A 57 4.68 -13.62 -3.61
C ASP A 57 4.22 -13.14 -4.98
N TRP A 58 3.89 -11.85 -5.12
CA TRP A 58 3.54 -11.23 -6.39
C TRP A 58 4.55 -10.18 -6.85
N ASN A 59 4.72 -9.09 -6.09
CA ASN A 59 5.52 -7.95 -6.56
C ASN A 59 6.99 -8.33 -6.75
N ALA A 60 7.62 -8.98 -5.77
CA ALA A 60 9.00 -9.44 -5.88
C ALA A 60 9.21 -10.41 -7.05
N LYS A 61 8.18 -11.15 -7.48
CA LYS A 61 8.33 -12.16 -8.56
C LYS A 61 7.95 -11.65 -9.95
N ARG A 62 7.11 -10.61 -10.04
CA ARG A 62 6.46 -10.18 -11.30
C ARG A 62 6.74 -8.75 -11.70
N ASN A 63 7.13 -7.89 -10.76
CA ASN A 63 7.50 -6.53 -11.11
C ASN A 63 8.85 -6.52 -11.84
N ASP A 64 9.07 -5.45 -12.60
CA ASP A 64 10.38 -5.11 -13.14
C ASP A 64 10.74 -3.70 -12.62
N PRO A 65 11.74 -3.53 -11.73
CA PRO A 65 12.59 -4.59 -11.20
C PRO A 65 11.86 -5.52 -10.20
N PRO A 66 12.34 -6.75 -10.00
CA PRO A 66 11.67 -7.79 -9.20
C PRO A 66 11.83 -7.54 -7.70
N VAL A 67 11.14 -6.51 -7.19
CA VAL A 67 11.13 -6.13 -5.77
C VAL A 67 9.73 -5.71 -5.35
N GLY A 68 9.35 -6.09 -4.13
CA GLY A 68 8.12 -5.69 -3.46
C GLY A 68 8.40 -5.03 -2.12
N PHE A 69 7.56 -4.08 -1.75
CA PHE A 69 7.62 -3.37 -0.48
C PHE A 69 6.27 -3.41 0.21
N VAL A 70 6.29 -3.48 1.54
CA VAL A 70 5.09 -3.29 2.36
C VAL A 70 5.15 -1.88 2.92
N THR A 71 4.10 -1.11 2.64
CA THR A 71 3.92 0.22 3.23
C THR A 71 2.74 0.23 4.19
N ALA A 72 2.77 1.15 5.14
CA ALA A 72 1.66 1.47 6.03
C ALA A 72 1.42 2.97 6.11
N PHE A 73 0.17 3.36 6.26
CA PHE A 73 -0.23 4.75 6.39
C PHE A 73 -1.51 4.86 7.20
N ASP A 74 -1.63 5.93 7.96
CA ASP A 74 -2.78 6.18 8.82
C ASP A 74 -3.76 7.09 8.08
N VAL A 75 -5.05 6.75 8.11
CA VAL A 75 -6.13 7.52 7.47
C VAL A 75 -7.16 7.88 8.52
N ARG A 76 -7.76 9.07 8.43
CA ARG A 76 -8.91 9.41 9.28
C ARG A 76 -10.00 8.35 9.14
N ALA A 77 -10.46 7.83 10.28
CA ALA A 77 -11.45 6.76 10.31
C ALA A 77 -12.77 7.19 9.63
N GLU A 78 -13.16 8.46 9.78
CA GLU A 78 -14.34 9.03 9.11
C GLU A 78 -14.28 8.91 7.58
N GLU A 79 -13.08 8.91 7.00
CA GLU A 79 -12.89 8.74 5.57
C GLU A 79 -12.77 7.27 5.19
N ALA A 80 -11.91 6.51 5.87
CA ALA A 80 -11.70 5.09 5.57
C ALA A 80 -12.98 4.27 5.65
N THR A 81 -13.83 4.57 6.64
CA THR A 81 -15.09 3.84 6.89
C THR A 81 -16.20 4.10 5.89
N ARG A 82 -16.02 5.05 4.95
CA ARG A 82 -16.95 5.30 3.83
C ARG A 82 -16.90 4.18 2.79
N TYR A 83 -15.79 3.45 2.76
CA TYR A 83 -15.58 2.31 1.87
C TYR A 83 -15.90 1.01 2.60
N GLU A 84 -16.64 0.12 1.94
CA GLU A 84 -16.92 -1.21 2.50
C GLU A 84 -15.64 -2.07 2.48
N ILE A 85 -15.40 -2.80 3.58
CA ILE A 85 -14.37 -3.83 3.64
C ILE A 85 -14.77 -4.98 2.71
N GLN A 86 -13.99 -5.18 1.65
CA GLN A 86 -14.09 -6.30 0.75
C GLN A 86 -13.25 -7.46 1.27
N VAL A 87 -13.77 -8.68 1.16
CA VAL A 87 -12.98 -9.90 1.38
C VAL A 87 -12.77 -10.55 0.03
N VAL A 88 -11.52 -10.68 -0.39
CA VAL A 88 -11.15 -11.25 -1.68
C VAL A 88 -10.47 -12.61 -1.51
N GLY A 89 -10.56 -13.48 -2.52
CA GLY A 89 -10.00 -14.83 -2.42
C GLY A 89 -10.74 -15.74 -1.43
N ALA A 90 -10.08 -16.84 -1.04
CA ALA A 90 -10.67 -17.86 -0.17
C ALA A 90 -10.40 -17.61 1.34
N GLN A 91 -9.54 -16.63 1.65
CA GLN A 91 -9.03 -16.40 2.99
C GLN A 91 -9.72 -15.19 3.62
N ALA A 92 -10.30 -15.34 4.81
CA ALA A 92 -11.07 -14.29 5.46
C ALA A 92 -10.24 -13.04 5.84
N GLN A 93 -8.93 -13.18 5.92
CA GLN A 93 -7.98 -12.11 6.20
C GLN A 93 -7.56 -11.30 4.97
N HIS A 94 -7.91 -11.73 3.75
CA HIS A 94 -7.65 -10.97 2.52
C HIS A 94 -8.67 -9.83 2.40
N GLN A 95 -8.45 -8.81 3.22
CA GLN A 95 -9.35 -7.67 3.41
C GLN A 95 -8.77 -6.43 2.75
N GLU A 96 -9.56 -5.78 1.91
CA GLU A 96 -9.17 -4.57 1.19
C GLU A 96 -10.31 -3.56 1.09
N LEU A 97 -9.96 -2.30 0.84
CA LEU A 97 -10.91 -1.26 0.47
C LEU A 97 -10.85 -1.05 -1.04
N TRP A 98 -11.98 -0.72 -1.66
CA TRP A 98 -12.02 -0.29 -3.06
C TRP A 98 -12.38 1.18 -3.12
N VAL A 99 -11.36 2.03 -3.22
CA VAL A 99 -11.49 3.48 -3.39
C VAL A 99 -11.53 3.78 -4.88
N PRO A 100 -12.60 4.39 -5.42
CA PRO A 100 -12.65 4.78 -6.83
C PRO A 100 -11.46 5.69 -7.19
N ALA A 101 -10.89 5.51 -8.38
CA ALA A 101 -9.72 6.27 -8.82
C ALA A 101 -9.97 7.79 -8.78
N GLU A 102 -11.19 8.23 -9.09
CA GLU A 102 -11.64 9.62 -9.03
C GLU A 102 -11.74 10.19 -7.61
N GLU A 103 -11.84 9.34 -6.59
CA GLU A 103 -11.89 9.74 -5.18
C GLU A 103 -10.51 9.72 -4.51
N LEU A 104 -9.47 9.22 -5.20
CA LEU A 104 -8.15 9.03 -4.60
C LEU A 104 -7.53 10.33 -4.07
N ASP A 105 -7.78 11.47 -4.72
CA ASP A 105 -7.31 12.77 -4.22
C ASP A 105 -7.97 13.15 -2.88
N HIS A 106 -9.26 12.86 -2.72
CA HIS A 106 -9.97 13.06 -1.46
C HIS A 106 -9.44 12.10 -0.37
N PHE A 107 -9.26 10.83 -0.74
CA PHE A 107 -8.70 9.81 0.15
C PHE A 107 -7.28 10.18 0.61
N ASN A 108 -6.43 10.65 -0.30
CA ASN A 108 -5.10 11.14 -0.01
C ASN A 108 -5.10 12.32 0.99
N ALA A 109 -6.07 13.23 0.88
CA ALA A 109 -6.20 14.35 1.82
C ALA A 109 -6.54 13.91 3.26
N ALA A 110 -7.07 12.69 3.43
CA ALA A 110 -7.34 12.10 4.74
C ALA A 110 -6.16 11.31 5.33
N ILE A 111 -5.05 11.15 4.59
CA ILE A 111 -3.83 10.52 5.11
C ILE A 111 -3.24 11.42 6.21
N ALA A 112 -3.04 10.83 7.39
CA ALA A 112 -2.44 11.46 8.54
C ALA A 112 -0.99 10.99 8.70
N GLY A 113 -0.06 11.93 8.65
CA GLY A 113 1.37 11.59 8.79
C GLY A 113 1.98 11.04 7.49
N PRO A 114 3.20 10.47 7.57
CA PRO A 114 3.88 9.95 6.40
C PRO A 114 3.46 8.50 6.10
N ILE A 115 3.50 8.13 4.83
CA ILE A 115 3.52 6.73 4.40
C ILE A 115 4.88 6.13 4.80
N ARG A 116 4.84 5.01 5.51
CA ARG A 116 6.01 4.33 6.10
C ARG A 116 6.29 3.04 5.35
N VAL A 117 7.56 2.75 5.07
CA VAL A 117 7.97 1.44 4.57
C VAL A 117 8.28 0.53 5.76
N LEU A 118 7.68 -0.65 5.78
CA LEU A 118 7.78 -1.60 6.89
C LEU A 118 8.55 -2.87 6.55
N ALA A 119 8.62 -3.23 5.27
CA ALA A 119 9.35 -4.41 4.81
C ALA A 119 9.70 -4.29 3.32
N HIS A 120 10.69 -5.07 2.90
CA HIS A 120 11.04 -5.27 1.49
C HIS A 120 11.25 -6.76 1.20
N TYR A 121 11.02 -7.16 -0.05
CA TYR A 121 11.24 -8.51 -0.55
C TYR A 121 11.90 -8.41 -1.91
N ALA A 122 13.18 -8.79 -1.97
CA ALA A 122 13.93 -8.88 -3.21
C ALA A 122 13.64 -10.22 -3.89
N GLY A 123 13.21 -10.16 -5.15
CA GLY A 123 13.00 -11.32 -5.98
C GLY A 123 14.26 -11.77 -6.70
N ALA A 124 14.13 -12.89 -7.44
CA ALA A 124 15.21 -13.40 -8.26
C ALA A 124 15.63 -12.36 -9.31
N GLY A 125 16.88 -11.91 -9.27
CA GLY A 125 17.44 -10.92 -10.19
C GLY A 125 17.47 -9.49 -9.67
N TYR A 126 16.91 -9.20 -8.50
CA TYR A 126 17.13 -7.91 -7.83
C TYR A 126 18.53 -7.89 -7.20
N THR A 127 19.36 -6.93 -7.60
CA THR A 127 20.79 -6.87 -7.22
C THR A 127 21.18 -5.60 -6.49
N GLU A 128 20.31 -4.60 -6.46
CA GLU A 128 20.56 -3.34 -5.76
C GLU A 128 20.52 -3.54 -4.24
N PRO A 129 21.43 -2.92 -3.47
CA PRO A 129 21.41 -3.03 -2.02
C PRO A 129 20.21 -2.27 -1.43
N ILE A 130 19.55 -2.89 -0.45
CA ILE A 130 18.49 -2.28 0.35
C ILE A 130 18.99 -2.08 1.78
N ASN A 131 18.78 -0.90 2.33
CA ASN A 131 19.09 -0.62 3.72
C ASN A 131 18.09 -1.38 4.62
N PRO A 132 18.55 -2.26 5.52
CA PRO A 132 17.65 -3.07 6.36
C PRO A 132 16.88 -2.26 7.40
N ASP A 133 17.35 -1.07 7.78
CA ASP A 133 16.69 -0.21 8.78
C ASP A 133 15.56 0.63 8.16
N THR A 134 15.70 1.02 6.90
CA THR A 134 14.71 1.85 6.18
C THR A 134 13.86 1.05 5.19
N HIS A 135 14.31 -0.16 4.84
CA HIS A 135 13.79 -0.97 3.73
C HIS A 135 13.84 -0.30 2.35
N LEU A 136 14.65 0.75 2.19
CA LEU A 136 14.78 1.49 0.94
C LEU A 136 16.09 1.16 0.21
N PRO A 137 16.06 1.12 -1.14
CA PRO A 137 17.28 1.13 -1.95
C PRO A 137 18.17 2.34 -1.62
N ALA A 138 19.47 2.21 -1.86
CA ALA A 138 20.46 3.25 -1.51
C ALA A 138 20.28 4.60 -2.24
N ASP A 139 19.48 4.64 -3.30
CA ASP A 139 19.25 5.81 -4.15
C ASP A 139 17.92 6.54 -3.86
N PHE A 140 17.37 6.36 -2.65
CA PHE A 140 16.20 7.08 -2.12
C PHE A 140 16.58 8.31 -1.30
#